data_AF-A0A2D4QRC3-F1
#
_entry.id   AF-A0A2D4QRC3-F1
#
_cell.length_a   1.000
_cell.length_b   1.000
_cell.length_c   1.000
_cell.angle_alpha   90.00
_cell.angle_beta   90.00
_cell.angle_gamma   90.00
#
_symmetry.space_group_name_H-M   'P 1'
#
loop_
_entity.id
_entity.type
_entity.pdbx_description
1 polymer ?
#
loop_
_entity_poly.entity_id
_entity_poly.type
_entity_poly.pdbx_seq_one_letter_code
_entity_poly.pdbx_strand_id
1 'polypeptide(L)'
;TLAQNATEEGAIVTIFSSDKDLMQLVSHDIKMYDPIRNIFIDIDKVREKFGVTPDKVIDVQALIGDRVDNIPGVPGVGIKTASNLISKFKNVENLLASYEEIDKERIFFKEPLLVGFSCEMANPGDCFMFQDLENINVLMIRDSEGKAHALLNSSLEAGQVSAGDLNKCGENIQHLPCEEKYGMLYICLDKASAVNIDKHLADLTPWFKQWDLADTQLIGEHVWDLKSNWKLALDTFCEGYHFDILHKDSVGDFSLGNISQYKRFGSPQRHHRMTFPNKPMLDLRGTDDKDWGMEIQTHFQLVHFIYPNVSLLISPTAVEFFVLYPGKKVGEHITRYRSYWRGDINRASWSGGGAKENFDFIVYVVDKEDYWVSANVQKSLNANRRKFSTFGKNEPSLINMHRNFLSAVGLDPDIKEAPDWEDLTGDKSTGPVAA
;
A
#
# COMPACT_ATOMS: atom_id res chain seq x y z
N THR A 1 43.23 0.12 4.10
CA THR A 1 43.79 -0.77 3.06
C THR A 1 45.25 -0.38 2.80
N LEU A 2 46.07 -1.20 2.12
CA LEU A 2 47.47 -0.82 1.81
C LEU A 2 47.58 0.52 1.07
N ALA A 3 46.63 0.80 0.16
CA ALA A 3 46.55 2.08 -0.54
C ALA A 3 46.31 3.25 0.41
N GLN A 4 45.40 3.10 1.38
CA GLN A 4 45.13 4.12 2.41
C GLN A 4 46.35 4.35 3.31
N ASN A 5 47.00 3.28 3.77
CA ASN A 5 48.20 3.41 4.61
C ASN A 5 49.31 4.17 3.87
N ALA A 6 49.53 3.89 2.58
CA ALA A 6 50.51 4.61 1.76
C ALA A 6 50.14 6.09 1.58
N THR A 7 48.85 6.43 1.43
CA THR A 7 48.42 7.84 1.41
C THR A 7 48.59 8.55 2.75
N GLU A 8 48.41 7.85 3.87
CA GLU A 8 48.70 8.38 5.22
C GLU A 8 50.19 8.69 5.41
N GLU A 9 51.06 7.98 4.71
CA GLU A 9 52.50 8.24 4.63
C GLU A 9 52.87 9.31 3.57
N GLY A 10 51.87 9.94 2.94
CA GLY A 10 52.05 11.04 1.97
C GLY A 10 52.32 10.60 0.53
N ALA A 11 52.14 9.32 0.20
CA ALA A 11 52.31 8.82 -1.17
C ALA A 11 51.06 9.09 -2.04
N ILE A 12 51.29 9.32 -3.33
CA ILE A 12 50.23 9.27 -4.35
C ILE A 12 50.17 7.85 -4.90
N VAL A 13 49.02 7.21 -4.82
CA VAL A 13 48.85 5.79 -5.13
C VAL A 13 48.13 5.62 -6.46
N THR A 14 48.66 4.71 -7.29
CA THR A 14 47.96 4.20 -8.47
C THR A 14 47.69 2.71 -8.28
N ILE A 15 46.41 2.34 -8.21
CA ILE A 15 45.95 0.94 -8.16
C ILE A 15 45.90 0.42 -9.61
N PHE A 16 46.69 -0.60 -9.92
CA PHE A 16 46.72 -1.20 -11.26
C PHE A 16 45.80 -2.41 -11.30
N SER A 17 44.57 -2.25 -11.79
CA SER A 17 43.55 -3.30 -11.81
C SER A 17 42.40 -2.94 -12.75
N SER A 18 41.68 -3.94 -13.25
CA SER A 18 40.39 -3.76 -13.95
C SER A 18 39.18 -4.05 -13.04
N ASP A 19 39.43 -4.45 -11.79
CA ASP A 19 38.39 -4.77 -10.81
C ASP A 19 37.64 -3.52 -10.36
N LYS A 20 36.34 -3.48 -10.67
CA LYS A 20 35.50 -2.31 -10.39
C LYS A 20 35.27 -2.09 -8.89
N ASP A 21 35.45 -3.10 -8.05
CA ASP A 21 35.20 -2.97 -6.62
C ASP A 21 36.27 -2.10 -5.96
N LEU A 22 37.48 -2.09 -6.53
CA LEU A 22 38.56 -1.19 -6.09
C LEU A 22 38.27 0.29 -6.40
N MET A 23 37.26 0.59 -7.21
CA MET A 23 36.83 1.97 -7.46
C MET A 23 36.32 2.66 -6.19
N GLN A 24 35.90 1.90 -5.16
CA GLN A 24 35.54 2.45 -3.85
C GLN A 24 36.73 3.10 -3.10
N LEU A 25 37.97 2.71 -3.45
CA LEU A 25 39.19 3.21 -2.83
C LEU A 25 39.71 4.49 -3.51
N VAL A 26 39.15 4.86 -4.66
CA VAL A 26 39.54 6.07 -5.39
C VAL A 26 39.28 7.29 -4.53
N SER A 27 40.27 8.19 -4.45
CA SER A 27 40.20 9.43 -3.68
C SER A 27 41.03 10.50 -4.38
N HIS A 28 41.32 11.61 -3.70
CA HIS A 28 42.20 12.64 -4.26
C HIS A 28 43.61 12.10 -4.54
N ASP A 29 44.15 11.29 -3.63
CA ASP A 29 45.53 10.77 -3.68
C ASP A 29 45.61 9.33 -4.19
N ILE A 30 44.47 8.69 -4.49
CA ILE A 30 44.38 7.33 -5.01
C ILE A 30 43.64 7.35 -6.34
N LYS A 31 44.34 6.98 -7.42
CA LYS A 31 43.73 6.71 -8.74
C LYS A 31 43.82 5.23 -9.08
N MET A 32 42.95 4.79 -9.97
CA MET A 32 43.00 3.43 -10.51
C MET A 32 43.36 3.47 -12.00
N TYR A 33 44.17 2.53 -12.46
CA TYR A 33 44.49 2.33 -13.86
C TYR A 33 43.96 0.98 -14.30
N ASP A 34 43.04 0.97 -15.27
CA ASP A 34 42.50 -0.23 -15.89
C ASP A 34 43.38 -0.61 -17.09
N PRO A 35 44.21 -1.67 -16.97
CA PRO A 35 45.12 -2.06 -18.05
C PRO A 35 44.41 -2.71 -19.24
N ILE A 36 43.18 -3.19 -19.06
CA ILE A 36 42.41 -3.81 -20.15
C ILE A 36 41.85 -2.71 -21.05
N ARG A 37 41.33 -1.65 -20.45
CA ARG A 37 40.76 -0.50 -21.17
C ARG A 37 41.77 0.60 -21.47
N ASN A 38 42.96 0.52 -20.87
CA ASN A 38 44.04 1.50 -21.00
C ASN A 38 43.59 2.92 -20.60
N ILE A 39 42.90 3.03 -19.47
CA ILE A 39 42.35 4.30 -18.93
C ILE A 39 42.69 4.49 -17.46
N PHE A 40 42.85 5.76 -17.06
CA PHE A 40 42.83 6.15 -15.65
C PHE A 40 41.40 6.41 -15.19
N ILE A 41 41.13 6.03 -13.95
CA ILE A 41 39.85 6.14 -13.26
C ILE A 41 40.11 6.96 -12.00
N ASP A 42 39.60 8.19 -12.02
CA ASP A 42 39.53 9.11 -10.91
C ASP A 42 38.07 9.26 -10.42
N ILE A 43 37.84 10.15 -9.45
CA ILE A 43 36.53 10.37 -8.84
C ILE A 43 35.45 10.68 -9.89
N ASP A 44 35.78 11.47 -10.91
CA ASP A 44 34.81 11.85 -11.95
C ASP A 44 34.44 10.67 -12.83
N LYS A 45 35.40 9.79 -13.15
CA LYS A 45 35.09 8.51 -13.83
C LYS A 45 34.29 7.55 -12.97
N VAL A 46 34.48 7.55 -11.65
CA VAL A 46 33.61 6.78 -10.74
C VAL A 46 32.18 7.32 -10.79
N ARG A 47 32.00 8.65 -10.73
CA ARG A 47 30.68 9.30 -10.84
C ARG A 47 30.00 9.04 -12.17
N GLU A 48 30.73 9.10 -13.28
CA GLU A 48 30.20 8.79 -14.61
C GLU A 48 29.66 7.35 -14.68
N LYS A 49 30.38 6.41 -14.06
CA LYS A 49 30.04 4.98 -14.11
C LYS A 49 28.91 4.61 -13.15
N PHE A 50 28.95 5.08 -11.91
CA PHE A 50 28.03 4.65 -10.84
C PHE A 50 27.00 5.70 -10.43
N GLY A 51 27.10 6.94 -10.91
CA GLY A 51 26.23 8.05 -10.51
C GLY A 51 26.46 8.56 -9.08
N VAL A 52 27.47 8.05 -8.37
CA VAL A 52 27.80 8.39 -6.98
C VAL A 52 29.31 8.54 -6.79
N THR A 53 29.72 9.07 -5.63
CA THR A 53 31.13 9.15 -5.24
C THR A 53 31.70 7.79 -4.81
N PRO A 54 33.04 7.61 -4.79
CA PRO A 54 33.70 6.36 -4.40
C PRO A 54 33.21 5.74 -3.09
N ASP A 55 32.94 6.56 -2.07
CA ASP A 55 32.45 6.12 -0.75
C ASP A 55 31.05 5.49 -0.78
N LYS A 56 30.33 5.60 -1.90
CA LYS A 56 28.98 5.07 -2.12
C LYS A 56 28.90 3.98 -3.18
N VAL A 57 30.04 3.59 -3.76
CA VAL A 57 30.08 2.54 -4.78
C VAL A 57 29.54 1.22 -4.24
N ILE A 58 29.90 0.86 -2.99
CA ILE A 58 29.44 -0.38 -2.36
C ILE A 58 27.93 -0.41 -2.15
N ASP A 59 27.33 0.71 -1.75
CA ASP A 59 25.88 0.84 -1.58
C ASP A 59 25.14 0.66 -2.93
N VAL A 60 25.68 1.25 -4.00
CA VAL A 60 25.09 1.10 -5.35
C VAL A 60 25.27 -0.33 -5.85
N GLN A 61 26.44 -0.93 -5.63
CA GLN A 61 26.72 -2.32 -6.01
C GLN A 61 25.83 -3.32 -5.26
N ALA A 62 25.57 -3.09 -3.98
CA ALA A 62 24.65 -3.90 -3.18
C ALA A 62 23.22 -3.91 -3.76
N LEU A 63 22.80 -2.83 -4.43
CA LEU A 63 21.49 -2.76 -5.07
C LEU A 63 21.46 -3.35 -6.48
N ILE A 64 22.51 -3.19 -7.29
CA ILE A 64 22.52 -3.66 -8.68
C ILE A 64 23.10 -5.07 -8.85
N GLY A 65 23.79 -5.59 -7.83
CA GLY A 65 24.52 -6.85 -7.86
C GLY A 65 25.84 -6.81 -8.63
N ASP A 66 26.52 -7.95 -8.67
CA ASP A 66 27.67 -8.23 -9.48
C ASP A 66 27.61 -9.60 -10.17
N ARG A 67 27.38 -9.61 -11.49
CA ARG A 67 27.37 -10.84 -12.27
C ARG A 67 28.73 -11.56 -12.31
N VAL A 68 29.86 -10.84 -12.18
CA VAL A 68 31.19 -11.45 -12.25
C VAL A 68 31.47 -12.27 -10.99
N ASP A 69 31.13 -11.70 -9.83
CA ASP A 69 31.30 -12.33 -8.51
C ASP A 69 30.05 -13.08 -8.05
N ASN A 70 29.12 -13.32 -8.98
CA ASN A 70 27.88 -14.03 -8.71
C ASN A 70 26.98 -13.33 -7.68
N ILE A 71 27.23 -12.07 -7.33
CA ILE A 71 26.41 -11.32 -6.38
C ILE A 71 25.11 -10.90 -7.09
N PRO A 72 23.96 -11.31 -6.60
CA PRO A 72 22.67 -10.90 -7.15
C PRO A 72 22.31 -9.48 -6.73
N GLY A 73 21.68 -8.76 -7.67
CA GLY A 73 21.11 -7.44 -7.44
C GLY A 73 19.62 -7.50 -7.16
N VAL A 74 19.06 -6.34 -6.78
CA VAL A 74 17.61 -6.14 -6.67
C VAL A 74 17.03 -6.12 -8.10
N PRO A 75 16.07 -7.01 -8.43
CA PRO A 75 15.47 -7.06 -9.76
C PRO A 75 14.88 -5.71 -10.21
N GLY A 76 15.13 -5.33 -11.46
CA GLY A 76 14.67 -4.05 -12.01
C GLY A 76 15.46 -2.81 -11.54
N VAL A 77 16.39 -2.95 -10.60
CA VAL A 77 17.22 -1.84 -10.10
C VAL A 77 18.54 -1.78 -10.87
N GLY A 78 18.60 -0.89 -11.85
CA GLY A 78 19.84 -0.54 -12.55
C GLY A 78 20.62 0.57 -11.85
N ILE A 79 21.84 0.85 -12.34
CA ILE A 79 22.76 1.86 -11.78
C ILE A 79 22.09 3.22 -11.53
N LYS A 80 21.24 3.69 -12.47
CA LYS A 80 20.54 4.97 -12.33
C LYS A 80 19.54 4.99 -11.18
N THR A 81 18.80 3.90 -11.01
CA THR A 81 17.83 3.76 -9.92
C THR A 81 18.56 3.64 -8.59
N ALA A 82 19.57 2.78 -8.53
CA ALA A 82 20.41 2.60 -7.35
C ALA A 82 21.08 3.90 -6.90
N SER A 83 21.73 4.64 -7.81
CA SER A 83 22.42 5.89 -7.48
C SER A 83 21.48 6.98 -6.98
N ASN A 84 20.26 7.09 -7.55
CA ASN A 84 19.24 8.00 -7.05
C ASN A 84 18.79 7.63 -5.63
N LEU A 85 18.57 6.35 -5.36
CA LEU A 85 18.18 5.85 -4.04
C LEU A 85 19.29 6.12 -3.00
N ILE A 86 20.54 5.77 -3.30
CA ILE A 86 21.66 6.00 -2.39
C ILE A 86 21.95 7.49 -2.19
N SER A 87 21.81 8.33 -3.21
CA SER A 87 21.96 9.78 -3.05
C SER A 87 20.91 10.37 -2.10
N LYS A 88 19.67 9.86 -2.19
CA LYS A 88 18.55 10.29 -1.35
C LYS A 88 18.70 9.78 0.08
N PHE A 89 18.90 8.48 0.27
CA PHE A 89 18.89 7.82 1.58
C PHE A 89 20.25 7.69 2.23
N LYS A 90 21.32 8.09 1.53
CA LYS A 90 22.74 8.06 1.95
C LYS A 90 23.40 6.69 1.93
N ASN A 91 22.71 5.61 2.29
CA ASN A 91 23.22 4.23 2.25
C ASN A 91 22.06 3.23 2.15
N VAL A 92 22.40 1.94 1.98
CA VAL A 92 21.40 0.86 1.87
C VAL A 92 20.64 0.68 3.17
N GLU A 93 21.28 0.81 4.34
CA GLU A 93 20.60 0.63 5.63
C GLU A 93 19.47 1.65 5.83
N ASN A 94 19.75 2.92 5.53
CA ASN A 94 18.76 3.98 5.62
C ASN A 94 17.66 3.80 4.56
N LEU A 95 18.00 3.34 3.36
CA LEU A 95 17.02 3.02 2.32
C LEU A 95 16.04 1.95 2.82
N LEU A 96 16.56 0.86 3.39
CA LEU A 96 15.74 -0.22 3.97
C LEU A 96 14.89 0.27 5.14
N ALA A 97 15.43 1.16 5.97
CA ALA A 97 14.68 1.79 7.06
C ALA A 97 13.59 2.76 6.57
N SER A 98 13.66 3.21 5.31
CA SER A 98 12.77 4.23 4.73
C SER A 98 11.71 3.66 3.80
N TYR A 99 11.53 2.34 3.71
CA TYR A 99 10.58 1.74 2.77
C TYR A 99 9.14 2.24 2.99
N GLU A 100 8.69 2.38 4.24
CA GLU A 100 7.37 2.97 4.54
C GLU A 100 7.30 4.44 4.12
N GLU A 101 8.39 5.20 4.20
CA GLU A 101 8.43 6.59 3.71
C GLU A 101 8.34 6.67 2.18
N ILE A 102 8.92 5.69 1.47
CA ILE A 102 8.78 5.57 0.01
C ILE A 102 7.33 5.23 -0.34
N ASP A 103 6.72 4.27 0.36
CA ASP A 103 5.30 3.92 0.18
C ASP A 103 4.43 5.17 0.42
N LYS A 104 4.60 5.87 1.56
CA LYS A 104 3.89 7.12 1.86
C LYS A 104 4.01 8.12 0.70
N GLU A 105 5.22 8.43 0.24
CA GLU A 105 5.45 9.41 -0.84
C GLU A 105 4.91 8.96 -2.21
N ARG A 106 5.03 7.68 -2.55
CA ARG A 106 4.77 7.17 -3.91
C ARG A 106 3.37 6.60 -4.10
N ILE A 107 2.82 5.99 -3.06
CA ILE A 107 1.53 5.29 -3.08
C ILE A 107 0.42 6.17 -2.52
N PHE A 108 0.68 7.02 -1.53
CA PHE A 108 -0.37 7.80 -0.85
C PHE A 108 -0.39 9.28 -1.26
N PHE A 109 0.76 9.95 -1.32
CA PHE A 109 0.77 11.42 -1.44
C PHE A 109 0.17 11.95 -2.74
N LYS A 110 0.43 11.27 -3.86
CA LYS A 110 0.01 11.70 -5.20
C LYS A 110 -1.30 11.11 -5.67
N GLU A 111 -1.91 10.25 -4.85
CA GLU A 111 -3.11 9.53 -5.22
C GLU A 111 -4.34 10.16 -4.58
N PRO A 112 -5.52 10.06 -5.23
CA PRO A 112 -6.79 10.32 -4.56
C PRO A 112 -7.00 9.30 -3.43
N LEU A 113 -7.23 9.79 -2.22
CA LEU A 113 -7.51 8.98 -1.03
C LEU A 113 -8.96 9.15 -0.64
N LEU A 114 -9.72 8.06 -0.59
CA LEU A 114 -11.07 8.04 -0.01
C LEU A 114 -10.95 8.08 1.52
N VAL A 115 -11.41 9.16 2.15
CA VAL A 115 -11.23 9.39 3.59
C VAL A 115 -12.52 9.25 4.40
N GLY A 116 -13.68 9.17 3.75
CA GLY A 116 -14.97 9.06 4.41
C GLY A 116 -16.14 9.18 3.46
N PHE A 117 -17.35 9.17 4.02
CA PHE A 117 -18.58 9.40 3.29
C PHE A 117 -19.27 10.69 3.72
N SER A 118 -20.08 11.25 2.81
CA SER A 118 -20.81 12.51 3.01
C SER A 118 -21.65 12.54 4.27
N CYS A 119 -22.21 11.39 4.68
CA CYS A 119 -23.04 11.25 5.88
C CYS A 119 -22.30 11.56 7.19
N GLU A 120 -20.97 11.48 7.21
CA GLU A 120 -20.15 11.81 8.39
C GLU A 120 -20.02 13.32 8.60
N MET A 121 -20.32 14.11 7.57
CA MET A 121 -20.43 15.56 7.65
C MET A 121 -21.73 15.98 6.97
N ALA A 122 -22.88 15.57 7.47
CA ALA A 122 -24.15 15.78 6.76
C ALA A 122 -24.57 17.26 6.72
N ASN A 123 -24.20 18.05 7.74
CA ASN A 123 -24.67 19.42 7.94
C ASN A 123 -23.54 20.44 7.76
N PRO A 124 -23.86 21.67 7.34
CA PRO A 124 -22.92 22.79 7.42
C PRO A 124 -22.30 22.93 8.82
N GLY A 125 -20.98 23.02 8.89
CA GLY A 125 -20.20 23.06 10.12
C GLY A 125 -19.72 21.70 10.63
N ASP A 126 -20.28 20.58 10.14
CA ASP A 126 -19.78 19.26 10.53
C ASP A 126 -18.34 19.07 10.04
N CYS A 127 -17.53 18.37 10.84
CA CYS A 127 -16.12 18.15 10.56
C CYS A 127 -15.61 16.85 11.19
N PHE A 128 -14.57 16.27 10.60
CA PHE A 128 -13.79 15.18 11.22
C PHE A 128 -12.31 15.31 10.88
N MET A 129 -11.48 14.64 11.68
CA MET A 129 -10.03 14.61 11.49
C MET A 129 -9.58 13.32 10.82
N PHE A 130 -8.79 13.44 9.77
CA PHE A 130 -8.00 12.38 9.18
C PHE A 130 -6.55 12.45 9.69
N GLN A 131 -6.09 11.43 10.41
CA GLN A 131 -4.80 11.43 11.14
C GLN A 131 -4.03 10.10 11.06
N ASP A 132 -4.42 9.22 10.13
CA ASP A 132 -3.91 7.85 10.09
C ASP A 132 -2.57 7.71 9.35
N LEU A 133 -2.15 8.76 8.62
CA LEU A 133 -0.81 8.87 8.07
C LEU A 133 0.05 9.69 9.02
N GLU A 134 1.15 9.10 9.47
CA GLU A 134 2.04 9.71 10.46
C GLU A 134 2.42 11.16 10.12
N ASN A 135 2.24 12.06 11.08
CA ASN A 135 2.51 13.51 10.96
C ASN A 135 1.64 14.25 9.94
N ILE A 136 0.55 13.65 9.45
CA ILE A 136 -0.39 14.28 8.53
C ILE A 136 -1.76 14.38 9.21
N ASN A 137 -2.12 15.60 9.57
CA ASN A 137 -3.42 15.92 10.14
C ASN A 137 -4.22 16.74 9.12
N VAL A 138 -5.28 16.14 8.57
CA VAL A 138 -6.21 16.80 7.65
C VAL A 138 -7.55 16.96 8.33
N LEU A 139 -8.01 18.20 8.46
CA LEU A 139 -9.37 18.51 8.87
C LEU A 139 -10.27 18.48 7.64
N MET A 140 -11.24 17.58 7.64
CA MET A 140 -12.37 17.61 6.72
C MET A 140 -13.47 18.45 7.34
N ILE A 141 -14.05 19.38 6.59
CA ILE A 141 -15.13 20.25 7.08
C ILE A 141 -16.13 20.60 5.98
N ARG A 142 -17.41 20.71 6.33
CA ARG A 142 -18.44 21.29 5.47
C ARG A 142 -18.66 22.76 5.80
N ASP A 143 -18.53 23.64 4.82
CA ASP A 143 -18.76 25.07 5.01
C ASP A 143 -20.25 25.43 5.12
N SER A 144 -20.53 26.72 5.34
CA SER A 144 -21.89 27.26 5.45
C SER A 144 -22.72 27.13 4.16
N GLU A 145 -22.08 26.98 3.01
CA GLU A 145 -22.73 26.76 1.71
C GLU A 145 -22.95 25.27 1.41
N GLY A 146 -22.53 24.39 2.32
CA GLY A 146 -22.67 22.95 2.18
C GLY A 146 -21.54 22.29 1.40
N LYS A 147 -20.43 22.97 1.10
CA LYS A 147 -19.30 22.43 0.35
C LYS A 147 -18.24 21.83 1.29
N ALA A 148 -17.74 20.64 0.95
CA ALA A 148 -16.65 19.99 1.67
C ALA A 148 -15.28 20.62 1.32
N HIS A 149 -14.42 20.76 2.34
CA HIS A 149 -13.05 21.23 2.25
C HIS A 149 -12.10 20.31 3.02
N ALA A 150 -10.86 20.19 2.53
CA ALA A 150 -9.78 19.48 3.19
C ALA A 150 -8.66 20.47 3.56
N LEU A 151 -8.33 20.55 4.84
CA LEU A 151 -7.40 21.52 5.39
C LEU A 151 -6.25 20.80 6.10
N LEU A 152 -5.03 20.95 5.58
CA LEU A 152 -3.82 20.45 6.23
C LEU A 152 -3.37 21.44 7.29
N ASN A 153 -3.26 20.99 8.54
CA ASN A 153 -2.72 21.81 9.63
C ASN A 153 -1.81 20.96 10.55
N SER A 154 -0.52 21.29 10.57
CA SER A 154 0.48 20.63 11.43
C SER A 154 0.34 20.97 12.91
N SER A 155 -0.51 21.94 13.27
CA SER A 155 -0.68 22.43 14.65
C SER A 155 -2.00 22.02 15.32
N LEU A 156 -2.88 21.28 14.62
CA LEU A 156 -4.11 20.74 15.22
C LEU A 156 -3.85 19.35 15.82
N GLU A 157 -4.16 19.19 17.11
CA GLU A 157 -4.20 17.89 17.78
C GLU A 157 -5.60 17.26 17.70
N ALA A 158 -5.67 15.93 17.79
CA ALA A 158 -6.93 15.19 17.82
C ALA A 158 -7.83 15.67 18.97
N GLY A 159 -9.07 16.08 18.68
CA GLY A 159 -10.07 16.42 19.69
C GLY A 159 -10.22 17.90 20.06
N GLN A 160 -9.55 18.83 19.36
CA GLN A 160 -9.66 20.28 19.62
C GLN A 160 -10.40 21.09 18.54
N VAL A 161 -11.03 20.44 17.55
CA VAL A 161 -11.56 21.14 16.38
C VAL A 161 -13.08 21.08 16.32
N SER A 162 -13.71 22.25 16.35
CA SER A 162 -15.11 22.51 16.03
C SER A 162 -15.22 23.46 14.83
N ALA A 163 -16.41 23.56 14.22
CA ALA A 163 -16.68 24.52 13.13
C ALA A 163 -16.25 25.96 13.46
N GLY A 164 -16.35 26.36 14.73
CA GLY A 164 -15.95 27.68 15.22
C GLY A 164 -14.43 27.91 15.27
N ASP A 165 -13.62 26.86 15.16
CA ASP A 165 -12.16 26.92 15.19
C ASP A 165 -11.54 27.20 13.81
N LEU A 166 -12.33 27.16 12.72
CA LEU A 166 -11.87 27.61 11.40
C LEU A 166 -11.34 29.06 11.42
N ASN A 167 -11.96 29.93 12.22
CA ASN A 167 -11.51 31.31 12.42
C ASN A 167 -10.26 31.40 13.31
N LYS A 168 -9.93 30.36 14.07
CA LYS A 168 -8.75 30.29 14.96
C LYS A 168 -7.53 29.67 14.29
N CYS A 169 -7.72 28.97 13.18
CA CYS A 169 -6.66 28.23 12.50
C CYS A 169 -5.60 29.13 11.80
N GLY A 170 -5.72 30.47 11.88
CA GLY A 170 -4.66 31.42 11.54
C GLY A 170 -4.22 31.43 10.07
N GLU A 171 -3.17 32.19 9.75
CA GLU A 171 -2.65 32.39 8.38
C GLU A 171 -1.95 31.15 7.77
N ASN A 172 -1.82 30.04 8.52
CA ASN A 172 -1.03 28.86 8.12
C ASN A 172 -1.85 27.65 7.63
N ILE A 173 -3.16 27.78 7.45
CA ILE A 173 -4.00 26.71 6.91
C ILE A 173 -3.68 26.46 5.44
N GLN A 174 -3.44 25.21 5.09
CA GLN A 174 -3.15 24.82 3.72
C GLN A 174 -4.32 24.02 3.15
N HIS A 175 -4.97 24.54 2.12
CA HIS A 175 -6.02 23.80 1.41
C HIS A 175 -5.39 22.65 0.62
N LEU A 176 -5.97 21.46 0.77
CA LEU A 176 -5.68 20.30 -0.05
C LEU A 176 -6.74 20.15 -1.15
N PRO A 177 -6.37 19.63 -2.33
CA PRO A 177 -7.34 19.19 -3.33
C PRO A 177 -8.30 18.18 -2.72
N CYS A 178 -9.61 18.42 -2.86
CA CYS A 178 -10.65 17.50 -2.44
C CYS A 178 -11.85 17.53 -3.40
N GLU A 179 -12.59 16.43 -3.46
CA GLU A 179 -13.88 16.34 -4.16
C GLU A 179 -14.86 15.50 -3.35
N GLU A 180 -16.11 15.93 -3.34
CA GLU A 180 -17.23 15.17 -2.81
C GLU A 180 -18.13 14.75 -3.97
N LYS A 181 -18.36 13.44 -4.13
CA LYS A 181 -19.23 12.93 -5.19
C LYS A 181 -19.75 11.53 -4.89
N TYR A 182 -21.01 11.26 -5.23
CA TYR A 182 -21.68 9.96 -5.01
C TYR A 182 -21.63 9.50 -3.55
N GLY A 183 -21.64 10.44 -2.61
CA GLY A 183 -21.50 10.16 -1.18
C GLY A 183 -20.07 9.90 -0.71
N MET A 184 -19.05 9.98 -1.57
CA MET A 184 -17.65 9.75 -1.25
C MET A 184 -16.88 11.06 -1.11
N LEU A 185 -15.99 11.12 -0.10
CA LEU A 185 -15.09 12.23 0.16
C LEU A 185 -13.65 11.82 -0.18
N TYR A 186 -13.09 12.42 -1.24
CA TYR A 186 -11.70 12.19 -1.64
C TYR A 186 -10.83 13.40 -1.37
N ILE A 187 -9.57 13.15 -0.98
CA ILE A 187 -8.51 14.16 -0.88
C ILE A 187 -7.28 13.76 -1.69
N CYS A 188 -6.37 14.69 -1.93
CA CYS A 188 -4.99 14.40 -2.33
C CYS A 188 -4.02 15.20 -1.47
N LEU A 189 -2.95 14.56 -1.00
CA LEU A 189 -1.97 15.22 -0.12
C LEU A 189 -0.99 16.10 -0.91
N ASP A 190 -0.74 15.76 -2.18
CA ASP A 190 0.00 16.61 -3.11
C ASP A 190 -0.90 17.74 -3.63
N LYS A 191 -0.59 18.96 -3.19
CA LYS A 191 -1.32 20.17 -3.59
C LYS A 191 -1.26 20.49 -5.08
N ALA A 192 -0.23 20.01 -5.77
CA ALA A 192 -0.11 20.21 -7.21
C ALA A 192 -1.01 19.25 -8.00
N SER A 193 -1.50 18.20 -7.35
CA SER A 193 -2.38 17.20 -7.96
C SER A 193 -3.85 17.65 -7.91
N ALA A 194 -4.68 17.05 -8.76
CA ALA A 194 -6.12 17.30 -8.79
C ALA A 194 -6.87 16.03 -8.39
N VAL A 195 -7.95 16.19 -7.62
CA VAL A 195 -8.89 15.11 -7.34
C VAL A 195 -10.02 15.18 -8.36
N ASN A 196 -10.27 14.06 -9.05
CA ASN A 196 -11.41 13.87 -9.93
C ASN A 196 -11.91 12.43 -9.78
N ILE A 197 -13.03 12.24 -9.08
CA ILE A 197 -13.61 10.95 -8.69
C ILE A 197 -14.03 10.16 -9.92
N ASP A 198 -14.66 10.78 -10.93
CA ASP A 198 -15.06 10.09 -12.16
C ASP A 198 -13.85 9.55 -12.94
N LYS A 199 -12.77 10.34 -13.02
CA LYS A 199 -11.53 9.94 -13.67
C LYS A 199 -10.80 8.85 -12.87
N HIS A 200 -10.79 8.97 -11.55
CA HIS A 200 -10.13 8.02 -10.65
C HIS A 200 -10.83 6.66 -10.69
N LEU A 201 -12.15 6.62 -10.47
CA LEU A 201 -12.94 5.39 -10.48
C LEU A 201 -13.20 4.86 -11.89
N ALA A 202 -13.19 5.72 -12.91
CA ALA A 202 -13.36 5.34 -14.32
C ALA A 202 -14.61 4.47 -14.55
N ASP A 203 -14.45 3.26 -15.10
CA ASP A 203 -15.52 2.31 -15.38
C ASP A 203 -16.11 1.63 -14.12
N LEU A 204 -15.57 1.93 -12.93
CA LEU A 204 -16.16 1.59 -11.65
C LEU A 204 -17.24 2.61 -11.22
N THR A 205 -17.22 3.82 -11.76
CA THR A 205 -18.14 4.91 -11.40
C THR A 205 -19.63 4.53 -11.43
N PRO A 206 -20.16 3.87 -12.49
CA PRO A 206 -21.58 3.52 -12.54
C PRO A 206 -22.02 2.61 -11.39
N TRP A 207 -21.11 1.75 -10.90
CA TRP A 207 -21.39 0.86 -9.77
C TRP A 207 -21.48 1.60 -8.46
N PHE A 208 -20.74 2.70 -8.28
CA PHE A 208 -20.83 3.51 -7.06
C PHE A 208 -22.04 4.44 -7.02
N LYS A 209 -22.53 4.88 -8.18
CA LYS A 209 -23.73 5.71 -8.28
C LYS A 209 -24.98 5.04 -7.71
N GLN A 210 -25.09 3.73 -7.82
CA GLN A 210 -26.27 2.95 -7.41
C GLN A 210 -26.27 2.54 -5.93
N TRP A 211 -25.19 2.84 -5.18
CA TRP A 211 -25.08 2.42 -3.78
C TRP A 211 -25.61 3.46 -2.81
N ASP A 212 -25.98 4.66 -3.27
CA ASP A 212 -26.58 5.72 -2.45
C ASP A 212 -25.77 6.02 -1.17
N LEU A 213 -24.44 6.06 -1.29
CA LEU A 213 -23.54 6.15 -0.12
C LEU A 213 -23.76 7.43 0.72
N ALA A 214 -24.31 8.48 0.10
CA ALA A 214 -24.61 9.74 0.77
C ALA A 214 -25.70 9.59 1.84
N ASP A 215 -26.63 8.63 1.67
CA ASP A 215 -27.79 8.43 2.52
C ASP A 215 -27.57 7.32 3.57
N THR A 216 -26.31 6.91 3.76
CA THR A 216 -25.96 5.89 4.75
C THR A 216 -25.90 6.46 6.17
N GLN A 217 -25.98 5.57 7.16
CA GLN A 217 -25.85 5.93 8.57
C GLN A 217 -24.61 5.26 9.16
N LEU A 218 -23.69 6.04 9.73
CA LEU A 218 -22.53 5.48 10.44
C LEU A 218 -22.99 4.73 11.69
N ILE A 219 -22.62 3.45 11.79
CA ILE A 219 -22.97 2.56 12.90
C ILE A 219 -21.89 2.56 13.98
N GLY A 220 -20.63 2.52 13.56
CA GLY A 220 -19.51 2.43 14.47
C GLY A 220 -18.18 2.51 13.75
N GLU A 221 -17.16 2.83 14.53
CA GLU A 221 -15.76 2.84 14.11
C GLU A 221 -14.94 1.93 15.02
N HIS A 222 -13.98 1.22 14.44
CA HIS A 222 -12.95 0.49 15.15
C HIS A 222 -11.58 0.74 14.51
N VAL A 223 -10.53 0.84 15.33
CA VAL A 223 -9.17 1.09 14.86
C VAL A 223 -8.26 0.00 15.41
N TRP A 224 -7.56 -0.70 14.52
CA TRP A 224 -6.49 -1.64 14.86
C TRP A 224 -5.13 -0.99 14.64
N ASP A 225 -4.26 -1.03 15.65
CA ASP A 225 -2.83 -0.69 15.56
C ASP A 225 -2.02 -1.98 15.77
N LEU A 226 -1.38 -2.46 14.70
CA LEU A 226 -0.86 -3.83 14.63
C LEU A 226 0.58 -3.90 14.15
N LYS A 227 1.28 -4.92 14.64
CA LYS A 227 2.64 -5.29 14.22
C LYS A 227 2.62 -6.20 13.00
N SER A 228 2.07 -5.68 11.91
CA SER A 228 2.12 -6.27 10.56
C SER A 228 2.23 -5.17 9.51
N ASN A 229 2.86 -5.42 8.37
CA ASN A 229 2.80 -4.50 7.23
C ASN A 229 1.36 -4.36 6.73
N TRP A 230 0.96 -3.13 6.36
CA TRP A 230 -0.39 -2.81 5.88
C TRP A 230 -0.78 -3.60 4.63
N LYS A 231 0.20 -3.92 3.76
CA LYS A 231 -0.02 -4.74 2.56
C LYS A 231 -0.44 -6.17 2.91
N LEU A 232 0.14 -6.76 3.96
CA LEU A 232 -0.24 -8.09 4.43
C LEU A 232 -1.63 -8.12 5.06
N ALA A 233 -2.06 -7.00 5.65
CA ALA A 233 -3.43 -6.86 6.14
C ALA A 233 -4.43 -6.61 5.01
N LEU A 234 -4.02 -5.95 3.91
CA LEU A 234 -4.83 -5.87 2.69
C LEU A 234 -4.98 -7.23 2.01
N ASP A 235 -3.92 -8.05 2.03
CA ASP A 235 -3.91 -9.37 1.39
C ASP A 235 -5.08 -10.27 1.85
N THR A 236 -5.49 -10.16 3.11
CA THR A 236 -6.57 -10.97 3.69
C THR A 236 -7.94 -10.67 3.07
N PHE A 237 -8.12 -9.52 2.41
CA PHE A 237 -9.34 -9.17 1.68
C PHE A 237 -9.31 -9.59 0.21
N CYS A 238 -8.17 -10.07 -0.29
CA CYS A 238 -7.92 -10.32 -1.70
C CYS A 238 -8.02 -11.80 -2.09
N GLU A 239 -8.50 -12.69 -1.24
CA GLU A 239 -8.83 -14.07 -1.61
C GLU A 239 -9.88 -14.65 -0.64
N GLY A 240 -10.47 -15.79 -1.02
CA GLY A 240 -11.52 -16.44 -0.23
C GLY A 240 -11.30 -17.94 -0.05
N TYR A 241 -10.10 -18.45 -0.30
CA TYR A 241 -9.82 -19.88 -0.08
C TYR A 241 -9.62 -20.19 1.40
N HIS A 242 -9.22 -19.21 2.22
CA HIS A 242 -9.09 -19.41 3.66
C HIS A 242 -10.44 -19.47 4.39
N PHE A 243 -11.55 -19.06 3.77
CA PHE A 243 -12.86 -18.98 4.43
C PHE A 243 -13.28 -20.31 5.07
N ASP A 244 -13.11 -21.43 4.36
CA ASP A 244 -13.54 -22.75 4.86
C ASP A 244 -12.65 -23.29 6.00
N ILE A 245 -11.46 -22.73 6.19
CA ILE A 245 -10.45 -23.24 7.14
C ILE A 245 -10.27 -22.28 8.32
N LEU A 246 -9.98 -21.02 8.02
CA LEU A 246 -9.71 -19.97 9.01
C LEU A 246 -11.01 -19.44 9.63
N HIS A 247 -12.03 -19.25 8.79
CA HIS A 247 -13.35 -18.73 9.19
C HIS A 247 -14.41 -19.82 9.31
N LYS A 248 -13.99 -21.06 9.61
CA LYS A 248 -14.87 -22.23 9.59
C LYS A 248 -16.12 -22.11 10.47
N ASP A 249 -16.05 -21.33 11.55
CA ASP A 249 -17.13 -21.13 12.53
C ASP A 249 -17.75 -19.71 12.41
N SER A 250 -17.50 -19.02 11.29
CA SER A 250 -17.91 -17.63 11.05
C SER A 250 -18.26 -17.41 9.57
N VAL A 251 -17.35 -16.86 8.75
CA VAL A 251 -17.56 -16.57 7.31
C VAL A 251 -17.82 -17.84 6.50
N GLY A 252 -17.13 -18.93 6.82
CA GLY A 252 -17.30 -20.23 6.19
C GLY A 252 -18.68 -20.87 6.41
N ASP A 253 -19.47 -20.41 7.39
CA ASP A 253 -20.82 -20.92 7.61
C ASP A 253 -21.80 -20.50 6.51
N PHE A 254 -21.55 -19.37 5.84
CA PHE A 254 -22.46 -18.83 4.82
C PHE A 254 -21.80 -18.57 3.47
N SER A 255 -20.48 -18.41 3.40
CA SER A 255 -19.76 -18.24 2.14
C SER A 255 -19.39 -19.59 1.52
N LEU A 256 -19.23 -19.63 0.20
CA LEU A 256 -18.62 -20.77 -0.51
C LEU A 256 -17.15 -20.44 -0.74
N GLY A 257 -16.27 -21.09 0.03
CA GLY A 257 -14.82 -20.89 -0.06
C GLY A 257 -14.23 -21.33 -1.40
N ASN A 258 -13.03 -20.80 -1.68
CA ASN A 258 -12.21 -21.16 -2.85
C ASN A 258 -12.90 -20.96 -4.23
N ILE A 259 -13.93 -20.12 -4.28
CA ILE A 259 -14.64 -19.72 -5.51
C ILE A 259 -14.79 -18.20 -5.48
N SER A 260 -14.31 -17.53 -6.52
CA SER A 260 -14.53 -16.09 -6.66
C SER A 260 -14.60 -15.66 -8.12
N GLN A 261 -15.34 -14.59 -8.38
CA GLN A 261 -15.22 -13.84 -9.62
C GLN A 261 -14.29 -12.64 -9.40
N TYR A 262 -13.47 -12.34 -10.39
CA TYR A 262 -12.52 -11.23 -10.35
C TYR A 262 -12.70 -10.29 -11.54
N LYS A 263 -12.69 -8.98 -11.30
CA LYS A 263 -12.71 -7.95 -12.35
C LYS A 263 -11.86 -6.74 -11.96
N ARG A 264 -11.14 -6.18 -12.93
CA ARG A 264 -10.36 -4.93 -12.78
C ARG A 264 -11.07 -3.74 -13.41
N PHE A 265 -10.74 -2.55 -12.92
CA PHE A 265 -11.30 -1.27 -13.35
C PHE A 265 -10.22 -0.19 -13.40
N GLY A 266 -10.45 0.84 -14.21
CA GLY A 266 -9.56 1.97 -14.40
C GLY A 266 -8.54 1.82 -15.53
N SER A 267 -7.89 2.93 -15.83
CA SER A 267 -6.70 2.97 -16.69
C SER A 267 -5.65 3.89 -16.03
N PRO A 268 -4.55 3.34 -15.47
CA PRO A 268 -4.25 1.91 -15.38
C PRO A 268 -5.23 1.14 -14.48
N GLN A 269 -5.34 -0.18 -14.69
CA GLN A 269 -6.31 -1.08 -14.04
C GLN A 269 -5.97 -1.37 -12.56
N ARG A 270 -5.94 -0.32 -11.72
CA ARG A 270 -5.48 -0.38 -10.32
C ARG A 270 -6.57 -0.82 -9.35
N HIS A 271 -7.82 -0.54 -9.66
CA HIS A 271 -8.97 -0.95 -8.86
C HIS A 271 -9.40 -2.36 -9.26
N HIS A 272 -9.94 -3.12 -8.32
CA HIS A 272 -10.54 -4.40 -8.63
C HIS A 272 -11.72 -4.72 -7.73
N ARG A 273 -12.54 -5.67 -8.16
CA ARG A 273 -13.65 -6.24 -7.39
C ARG A 273 -13.53 -7.75 -7.38
N MET A 274 -13.70 -8.32 -6.20
CA MET A 274 -13.95 -9.74 -6.00
C MET A 274 -15.40 -9.96 -5.63
N THR A 275 -15.99 -11.01 -6.19
CA THR A 275 -17.33 -11.47 -5.82
C THR A 275 -17.20 -12.87 -5.24
N PHE A 276 -17.61 -13.05 -3.99
CA PHE A 276 -17.63 -14.35 -3.31
C PHE A 276 -19.07 -14.86 -3.20
N PRO A 277 -19.39 -16.06 -3.71
CA PRO A 277 -20.75 -16.57 -3.64
C PRO A 277 -21.09 -17.05 -2.23
N ASN A 278 -22.29 -16.74 -1.76
CA ASN A 278 -22.85 -17.30 -0.53
C ASN A 278 -23.55 -18.63 -0.83
N LYS A 279 -23.68 -19.51 0.17
CA LYS A 279 -24.36 -20.81 0.06
C LYS A 279 -25.79 -20.73 -0.50
N PRO A 280 -26.62 -19.71 -0.17
CA PRO A 280 -27.94 -19.55 -0.81
C PRO A 280 -27.90 -19.43 -2.34
N MET A 281 -26.76 -19.07 -2.94
CA MET A 281 -26.60 -19.06 -4.41
C MET A 281 -26.87 -20.44 -5.04
N LEU A 282 -26.74 -21.53 -4.28
CA LEU A 282 -27.06 -22.87 -4.74
C LEU A 282 -28.56 -23.08 -5.01
N ASP A 283 -29.44 -22.32 -4.34
CA ASP A 283 -30.89 -22.41 -4.51
C ASP A 283 -31.35 -21.88 -5.89
N LEU A 284 -30.52 -21.05 -6.52
CA LEU A 284 -30.77 -20.50 -7.85
C LEU A 284 -30.44 -21.49 -8.98
N ARG A 285 -29.85 -22.65 -8.66
CA ARG A 285 -29.42 -23.61 -9.67
C ARG A 285 -30.62 -24.12 -10.49
N GLY A 286 -30.57 -23.87 -11.79
CA GLY A 286 -31.62 -24.30 -12.73
C GLY A 286 -32.79 -23.32 -12.84
N THR A 287 -32.72 -22.16 -12.18
CA THR A 287 -33.64 -21.02 -12.38
C THR A 287 -33.11 -20.08 -13.47
N ASP A 288 -33.98 -19.25 -14.05
CA ASP A 288 -33.63 -18.25 -15.08
C ASP A 288 -33.22 -16.92 -14.41
N ASP A 289 -32.16 -16.27 -14.90
CA ASP A 289 -31.59 -15.08 -14.25
C ASP A 289 -32.51 -13.87 -14.28
N LYS A 290 -33.44 -13.82 -15.24
CA LYS A 290 -34.50 -12.82 -15.30
C LYS A 290 -35.46 -12.86 -14.10
N ASP A 291 -35.53 -14.01 -13.41
CA ASP A 291 -36.48 -14.25 -12.32
C ASP A 291 -35.87 -13.99 -10.93
N TRP A 292 -34.57 -13.68 -10.84
CA TRP A 292 -33.86 -13.54 -9.56
C TRP A 292 -34.21 -12.26 -8.76
N GLY A 293 -34.73 -11.24 -9.44
CA GLY A 293 -35.08 -9.96 -8.80
C GLY A 293 -33.89 -9.27 -8.12
N MET A 294 -34.19 -8.35 -7.19
CA MET A 294 -33.16 -7.58 -6.48
C MET A 294 -32.51 -8.33 -5.30
N GLU A 295 -33.19 -9.35 -4.77
CA GLU A 295 -32.71 -10.16 -3.64
C GLU A 295 -31.46 -10.98 -3.99
N ILE A 296 -31.15 -11.12 -5.28
CA ILE A 296 -29.91 -11.72 -5.78
C ILE A 296 -28.65 -11.13 -5.14
N GLN A 297 -28.68 -9.85 -4.75
CA GLN A 297 -27.55 -9.18 -4.12
C GLN A 297 -27.20 -9.72 -2.72
N THR A 298 -28.07 -10.51 -2.10
CA THR A 298 -27.80 -11.21 -0.83
C THR A 298 -27.05 -12.54 -1.04
N HIS A 299 -26.98 -13.03 -2.28
CA HIS A 299 -26.40 -14.34 -2.62
C HIS A 299 -24.90 -14.29 -2.86
N PHE A 300 -24.28 -13.11 -2.76
CA PHE A 300 -22.83 -12.95 -2.89
C PHE A 300 -22.33 -11.74 -2.09
N GLN A 301 -21.06 -11.77 -1.73
CA GLN A 301 -20.34 -10.66 -1.14
C GLN A 301 -19.54 -9.94 -2.22
N LEU A 302 -19.60 -8.61 -2.24
CA LEU A 302 -18.82 -7.77 -3.15
C LEU A 302 -17.73 -7.06 -2.38
N VAL A 303 -16.47 -7.41 -2.64
CA VAL A 303 -15.29 -6.77 -2.04
C VAL A 303 -14.61 -5.94 -3.11
N HIS A 304 -14.53 -4.62 -2.89
CA HIS A 304 -13.88 -3.70 -3.80
C HIS A 304 -12.55 -3.25 -3.20
N PHE A 305 -11.46 -3.47 -3.93
CA PHE A 305 -10.22 -2.80 -3.66
C PHE A 305 -10.16 -1.49 -4.44
N ILE A 306 -10.17 -0.38 -3.71
CA ILE A 306 -9.95 0.95 -4.29
C ILE A 306 -8.53 1.37 -3.95
N TYR A 307 -7.68 1.37 -4.99
CA TYR A 307 -6.28 1.78 -4.86
C TYR A 307 -6.17 3.20 -4.27
N PRO A 308 -5.26 3.44 -3.32
CA PRO A 308 -4.19 2.52 -2.91
C PRO A 308 -4.53 1.56 -1.77
N ASN A 309 -5.52 1.87 -0.94
CA ASN A 309 -5.51 1.36 0.44
C ASN A 309 -6.89 1.08 1.05
N VAL A 310 -7.93 1.01 0.21
CA VAL A 310 -9.30 0.77 0.66
C VAL A 310 -9.75 -0.63 0.28
N SER A 311 -10.26 -1.37 1.27
CA SER A 311 -11.12 -2.52 1.04
C SER A 311 -12.55 -2.13 1.43
N LEU A 312 -13.47 -2.19 0.48
CA LEU A 312 -14.84 -1.75 0.63
C LEU A 312 -15.81 -2.88 0.29
N LEU A 313 -16.44 -3.42 1.32
CA LEU A 313 -17.45 -4.46 1.16
C LEU A 313 -18.81 -3.79 1.09
N ILE A 314 -19.56 -4.06 0.02
CA ILE A 314 -20.87 -3.44 -0.18
C ILE A 314 -21.93 -4.53 -0.34
N SER A 315 -22.99 -4.39 0.44
CA SER A 315 -24.19 -5.24 0.40
C SER A 315 -25.44 -4.37 0.27
N PRO A 316 -26.63 -4.98 0.08
CA PRO A 316 -27.89 -4.23 0.08
C PRO A 316 -28.16 -3.45 1.37
N THR A 317 -27.63 -3.89 2.52
CA THR A 317 -27.94 -3.33 3.84
C THR A 317 -26.77 -2.64 4.51
N ALA A 318 -25.53 -3.00 4.18
CA ALA A 318 -24.34 -2.52 4.87
C ALA A 318 -23.18 -2.19 3.92
N VAL A 319 -22.37 -1.23 4.33
CA VAL A 319 -21.10 -0.84 3.72
C VAL A 319 -20.01 -0.97 4.78
N GLU A 320 -19.09 -1.89 4.58
CA GLU A 320 -17.94 -2.07 5.46
C GLU A 320 -16.72 -1.41 4.82
N PHE A 321 -16.26 -0.33 5.43
CA PHE A 321 -15.20 0.51 4.90
C PHE A 321 -13.93 0.34 5.70
N PHE A 322 -12.96 -0.38 5.13
CA PHE A 322 -11.64 -0.56 5.69
C PHE A 322 -10.65 0.33 4.95
N VAL A 323 -9.86 1.08 5.72
CA VAL A 323 -8.78 1.89 5.20
C VAL A 323 -7.51 1.58 5.96
N LEU A 324 -6.48 1.18 5.23
CA LEU A 324 -5.23 0.71 5.81
C LEU A 324 -4.11 1.71 5.55
N TYR A 325 -3.27 1.95 6.55
CA TYR A 325 -2.20 2.93 6.48
C TYR A 325 -0.90 2.37 7.02
N PRO A 326 0.25 2.69 6.40
CA PRO A 326 1.55 2.33 6.93
C PRO A 326 1.76 2.95 8.31
N GLY A 327 2.29 2.16 9.24
CA GLY A 327 2.63 2.62 10.57
C GLY A 327 3.94 3.44 10.61
N LYS A 328 4.44 3.67 11.82
CA LYS A 328 5.68 4.43 12.05
C LYS A 328 6.94 3.70 11.60
N LYS A 329 6.87 2.36 11.53
CA LYS A 329 7.99 1.48 11.19
C LYS A 329 7.52 0.44 10.19
N VAL A 330 8.48 -0.08 9.42
CA VAL A 330 8.26 -1.24 8.55
C VAL A 330 7.69 -2.39 9.38
N GLY A 331 6.58 -2.97 8.92
CA GLY A 331 5.90 -4.06 9.61
C GLY A 331 4.97 -3.60 10.73
N GLU A 332 4.57 -2.33 10.72
CA GLU A 332 3.49 -1.78 11.54
C GLU A 332 2.42 -1.15 10.64
N HIS A 333 1.16 -1.18 11.05
CA HIS A 333 0.08 -0.50 10.33
C HIS A 333 -1.06 -0.08 11.25
N ILE A 334 -1.87 0.84 10.74
CA ILE A 334 -3.18 1.17 11.28
C ILE A 334 -4.24 0.73 10.27
N THR A 335 -5.27 0.02 10.74
CA THR A 335 -6.51 -0.17 9.98
C THR A 335 -7.63 0.59 10.67
N ARG A 336 -8.28 1.49 9.94
CA ARG A 336 -9.53 2.13 10.35
C ARG A 336 -10.69 1.44 9.66
N TYR A 337 -11.62 0.93 10.46
CA TYR A 337 -12.86 0.32 9.99
C TYR A 337 -14.05 1.15 10.43
N ARG A 338 -14.91 1.49 9.47
CA ARG A 338 -16.22 2.10 9.72
C ARG A 338 -17.29 1.26 9.04
N SER A 339 -18.37 0.98 9.78
CA SER A 339 -19.55 0.31 9.23
C SER A 339 -20.65 1.32 9.03
N TYR A 340 -21.29 1.28 7.87
CA TYR A 340 -22.42 2.13 7.55
C TYR A 340 -23.62 1.28 7.13
N TRP A 341 -24.81 1.72 7.52
CA TRP A 341 -26.04 1.06 7.19
C TRP A 341 -26.80 1.78 6.07
N ARG A 342 -27.37 0.99 5.15
CA ARG A 342 -28.13 1.46 3.99
C ARG A 342 -29.62 1.28 4.24
N GLY A 343 -30.37 2.39 4.19
CA GLY A 343 -31.82 2.39 4.34
C GLY A 343 -32.28 2.30 5.80
N ASP A 344 -33.37 1.57 6.05
CA ASP A 344 -33.95 1.40 7.39
C ASP A 344 -32.99 0.62 8.31
N ILE A 345 -32.59 1.24 9.41
CA ILE A 345 -31.66 0.68 10.39
C ILE A 345 -32.24 -0.53 11.14
N ASN A 346 -33.56 -0.71 11.11
CA ASN A 346 -34.23 -1.87 11.69
C ASN A 346 -34.31 -3.06 10.72
N ARG A 347 -33.94 -2.88 9.44
CA ARG A 347 -33.83 -3.99 8.49
C ARG A 347 -32.69 -4.90 8.95
N ALA A 348 -32.91 -6.21 8.94
CA ALA A 348 -31.84 -7.17 9.24
C ALA A 348 -30.81 -7.23 8.10
N SER A 349 -29.56 -7.53 8.45
CA SER A 349 -28.50 -7.89 7.51
C SER A 349 -28.88 -9.15 6.72
N TRP A 350 -28.06 -9.48 5.72
CA TRP A 350 -28.14 -10.76 5.03
C TRP A 350 -27.91 -11.97 5.98
N SER A 351 -27.25 -11.79 7.12
CA SER A 351 -27.06 -12.81 8.17
C SER A 351 -28.16 -12.82 9.24
N GLY A 352 -29.18 -11.95 9.13
CA GLY A 352 -30.33 -11.89 10.04
C GLY A 352 -30.12 -11.06 11.30
N GLY A 353 -28.94 -10.45 11.50
CA GLY A 353 -28.64 -9.55 12.62
C GLY A 353 -28.97 -8.08 12.31
N GLY A 354 -29.05 -7.22 13.32
CA GLY A 354 -29.19 -5.78 13.13
C GLY A 354 -27.86 -5.12 12.76
N ALA A 355 -27.90 -3.80 12.58
CA ALA A 355 -26.74 -3.02 12.19
C ALA A 355 -25.56 -3.13 13.19
N LYS A 356 -25.86 -3.12 14.50
CA LYS A 356 -24.85 -3.22 15.55
C LYS A 356 -24.24 -4.61 15.64
N GLU A 357 -25.06 -5.66 15.52
CA GLU A 357 -24.60 -7.04 15.52
C GLU A 357 -23.69 -7.33 14.31
N ASN A 358 -24.00 -6.76 13.15
CA ASN A 358 -23.15 -6.86 11.97
C ASN A 358 -21.79 -6.18 12.19
N PHE A 359 -21.77 -4.96 12.75
CA PHE A 359 -20.51 -4.29 13.12
C PHE A 359 -19.67 -5.13 14.10
N ASP A 360 -20.29 -5.65 15.16
CA ASP A 360 -19.60 -6.47 16.17
C ASP A 360 -19.07 -7.79 15.59
N PHE A 361 -19.81 -8.41 14.67
CA PHE A 361 -19.39 -9.62 13.97
C PHE A 361 -18.13 -9.37 13.13
N ILE A 362 -18.10 -8.29 12.35
CA ILE A 362 -16.94 -7.93 11.53
C ILE A 362 -15.72 -7.64 12.41
N VAL A 363 -15.90 -6.88 13.50
CA VAL A 363 -14.81 -6.64 14.47
C VAL A 363 -14.28 -7.96 15.03
N TYR A 364 -15.17 -8.90 15.39
CA TYR A 364 -14.78 -10.20 15.91
C TYR A 364 -13.96 -11.01 14.89
N VAL A 365 -14.42 -11.12 13.64
CA VAL A 365 -13.72 -11.88 12.59
C VAL A 365 -12.32 -11.33 12.37
N VAL A 366 -12.19 -10.01 12.24
CA VAL A 366 -10.89 -9.37 12.01
C VAL A 366 -9.94 -9.54 13.20
N ASP A 367 -10.43 -9.32 14.43
CA ASP A 367 -9.63 -9.39 15.65
C ASP A 367 -9.20 -10.82 16.00
N LYS A 368 -10.10 -11.80 15.82
CA LYS A 368 -9.89 -13.18 16.29
C LYS A 368 -9.39 -14.12 15.22
N GLU A 369 -9.66 -13.85 13.95
CA GLU A 369 -9.44 -14.82 12.88
C GLU A 369 -8.45 -14.33 11.82
N ASP A 370 -8.53 -13.06 11.38
CA ASP A 370 -7.68 -12.58 10.27
C ASP A 370 -6.33 -12.01 10.72
N TYR A 371 -6.35 -10.95 11.53
CA TYR A 371 -5.17 -10.09 11.67
C TYR A 371 -4.02 -10.71 12.48
N TRP A 372 -4.29 -11.78 13.24
CA TRP A 372 -3.20 -12.56 13.84
C TRP A 372 -2.42 -13.37 12.79
N VAL A 373 -3.05 -13.75 11.66
CA VAL A 373 -2.40 -14.46 10.55
C VAL A 373 -1.42 -13.52 9.85
N SER A 374 -1.86 -12.30 9.49
CA SER A 374 -0.98 -11.29 8.87
C SER A 374 0.22 -10.96 9.77
N ALA A 375 -0.01 -10.80 11.09
CA ALA A 375 1.07 -10.61 12.06
C ALA A 375 2.05 -11.79 12.13
N ASN A 376 1.58 -13.03 11.97
CA ASN A 376 2.46 -14.20 11.96
C ASN A 376 3.22 -14.37 10.63
N VAL A 377 2.63 -13.97 9.50
CA VAL A 377 3.35 -13.83 8.23
C VAL A 377 4.46 -12.80 8.38
N GLN A 378 4.19 -11.63 8.97
CA GLN A 378 5.19 -10.61 9.25
C GLN A 378 6.35 -11.16 10.11
N LYS A 379 6.06 -11.89 11.19
CA LYS A 379 7.11 -12.54 12.01
C LYS A 379 7.98 -13.49 11.18
N SER A 380 7.37 -14.23 10.25
CA SER A 380 8.08 -15.17 9.39
C SER A 380 8.98 -14.47 8.38
N LEU A 381 8.53 -13.32 7.83
CA LEU A 381 9.33 -12.46 6.96
C LEU A 381 10.49 -11.81 7.73
N ASN A 382 10.24 -11.29 8.94
CA ASN A 382 11.28 -10.72 9.81
C ASN A 382 12.34 -11.75 10.21
N ALA A 383 11.95 -13.02 10.37
CA ALA A 383 12.86 -14.11 10.64
C ALA A 383 13.66 -14.58 9.41
N ASN A 384 13.47 -13.95 8.25
CA ASN A 384 14.09 -14.27 6.97
C ASN A 384 13.93 -15.75 6.57
N ARG A 385 12.82 -16.39 6.97
CA ARG A 385 12.57 -17.82 6.69
C ARG A 385 12.04 -18.07 5.27
N ARG A 386 11.42 -17.06 4.67
CA ARG A 386 10.99 -17.04 3.26
C ARG A 386 11.42 -15.72 2.64
N LYS A 387 12.12 -15.81 1.50
CA LYS A 387 12.68 -14.66 0.77
C LYS A 387 11.64 -13.98 -0.14
N PHE A 388 10.58 -14.71 -0.51
CA PHE A 388 9.53 -14.24 -1.41
C PHE A 388 8.20 -14.92 -1.08
N SER A 389 7.11 -14.30 -1.50
CA SER A 389 5.78 -14.91 -1.59
C SER A 389 5.45 -15.13 -3.06
N THR A 390 4.89 -16.30 -3.38
CA THR A 390 4.43 -16.62 -4.73
C THR A 390 2.93 -16.62 -4.74
N PHE A 391 2.33 -15.71 -5.50
CA PHE A 391 0.88 -15.72 -5.73
C PHE A 391 0.54 -16.69 -6.85
N GLY A 392 -0.37 -17.61 -6.54
CA GLY A 392 -0.88 -18.62 -7.46
C GLY A 392 -1.88 -18.05 -8.47
N LYS A 393 -2.28 -18.89 -9.44
CA LYS A 393 -3.27 -18.52 -10.45
C LYS A 393 -4.66 -18.19 -9.87
N ASN A 394 -4.94 -18.64 -8.65
CA ASN A 394 -6.19 -18.37 -7.94
C ASN A 394 -6.15 -17.07 -7.12
N GLU A 395 -5.09 -16.27 -7.23
CA GLU A 395 -4.87 -15.04 -6.47
C GLU A 395 -4.74 -13.79 -7.38
N PRO A 396 -5.64 -13.58 -8.37
CA PRO A 396 -5.48 -12.54 -9.39
C PRO A 396 -5.57 -11.11 -8.84
N SER A 397 -6.30 -10.91 -7.75
CA SER A 397 -6.45 -9.68 -6.95
C SER A 397 -5.15 -9.32 -6.22
N LEU A 398 -4.55 -10.27 -5.50
CA LEU A 398 -3.25 -10.12 -4.86
C LEU A 398 -2.18 -9.74 -5.90
N ILE A 399 -2.13 -10.48 -7.02
CA ILE A 399 -1.22 -10.19 -8.13
C ILE A 399 -1.41 -8.75 -8.63
N ASN A 400 -2.65 -8.32 -8.88
CA ASN A 400 -2.91 -6.99 -9.39
C ASN A 400 -2.53 -5.90 -8.38
N MET A 401 -2.88 -6.08 -7.10
CA MET A 401 -2.57 -5.14 -6.04
C MET A 401 -1.05 -4.94 -5.91
N HIS A 402 -0.30 -6.01 -5.71
CA HIS A 402 1.15 -5.96 -5.53
C HIS A 402 1.89 -5.46 -6.76
N ARG A 403 1.45 -5.81 -7.98
CA ARG A 403 2.02 -5.24 -9.21
C ARG A 403 1.83 -3.73 -9.30
N ASN A 404 0.70 -3.21 -8.87
CA ASN A 404 0.46 -1.76 -8.86
C ASN A 404 1.27 -1.05 -7.77
N PHE A 405 1.49 -1.68 -6.62
CA PHE A 405 2.43 -1.16 -5.61
C PHE A 405 3.87 -1.12 -6.15
N LEU A 406 4.35 -2.22 -6.73
CA LEU A 406 5.68 -2.28 -7.38
C LEU A 406 5.83 -1.16 -8.42
N SER A 407 4.85 -1.01 -9.31
CA SER A 407 4.88 0.04 -10.34
C SER A 407 4.91 1.45 -9.73
N ALA A 408 4.14 1.71 -8.67
CA ALA A 408 4.09 3.01 -8.01
C ALA A 408 5.43 3.40 -7.36
N VAL A 409 6.13 2.43 -6.77
CA VAL A 409 7.47 2.66 -6.20
C VAL A 409 8.59 2.61 -7.26
N GLY A 410 8.24 2.43 -8.55
CA GLY A 410 9.19 2.47 -9.67
C GLY A 410 9.91 1.15 -9.93
N LEU A 411 9.40 0.04 -9.42
CA LEU A 411 9.88 -1.31 -9.68
C LEU A 411 9.13 -1.97 -10.84
N ASP A 412 9.73 -3.00 -11.43
CA ASP A 412 9.13 -3.76 -12.53
C ASP A 412 7.97 -4.65 -12.00
N PRO A 413 6.72 -4.46 -12.46
CA PRO A 413 5.59 -5.31 -12.05
C PRO A 413 5.63 -6.72 -12.66
N ASP A 414 6.47 -6.97 -13.66
CA ASP A 414 6.64 -8.25 -14.36
C ASP A 414 7.90 -9.01 -13.93
N ILE A 415 8.37 -8.82 -12.70
CA ILE A 415 9.40 -9.68 -12.12
C ILE A 415 8.86 -11.13 -12.10
N LYS A 416 9.24 -11.91 -13.11
CA LYS A 416 8.70 -13.25 -13.42
C LYS A 416 9.45 -14.40 -12.74
N GLU A 417 10.64 -14.11 -12.22
CA GLU A 417 11.51 -15.09 -11.58
C GLU A 417 11.99 -14.49 -10.27
N ALA A 418 11.97 -15.29 -9.18
CA ALA A 418 12.94 -15.06 -8.14
C ALA A 418 14.31 -15.15 -8.83
N PRO A 419 15.23 -14.17 -8.67
CA PRO A 419 16.55 -14.32 -9.25
C PRO A 419 17.11 -15.69 -8.83
N ASP A 420 17.60 -16.45 -9.81
CA ASP A 420 17.99 -17.84 -9.64
C ASP A 420 19.17 -17.93 -8.66
N TRP A 421 18.87 -18.12 -7.38
CA TRP A 421 19.87 -17.99 -6.31
C TRP A 421 20.80 -19.21 -6.22
N GLU A 422 20.39 -20.33 -6.82
CA GLU A 422 21.19 -21.56 -6.92
C GLU A 422 22.38 -21.37 -7.86
N ASP A 423 22.23 -20.57 -8.91
CA ASP A 423 23.35 -20.19 -9.78
C ASP A 423 24.20 -19.08 -9.17
N LEU A 424 23.68 -18.29 -8.23
CA LEU A 424 24.32 -17.05 -7.73
C LEU A 424 25.11 -17.17 -6.42
N THR A 425 24.99 -18.23 -5.60
CA THR A 425 25.77 -18.26 -4.33
C THR A 425 26.83 -19.32 -4.18
N GLY A 426 26.72 -20.50 -4.80
CA GLY A 426 27.61 -21.61 -4.47
C GLY A 426 27.68 -21.98 -2.97
N ASP A 427 26.91 -21.31 -2.10
CA ASP A 427 26.93 -21.39 -0.66
C ASP A 427 25.50 -21.29 -0.11
N LYS A 428 25.13 -22.29 0.68
CA LYS A 428 23.80 -22.50 1.24
C LYS A 428 23.51 -21.63 2.47
N SER A 429 24.36 -20.65 2.80
CA SER A 429 24.37 -20.01 4.12
C SER A 429 23.92 -18.54 4.20
N THR A 430 23.73 -17.82 3.08
CA THR A 430 23.40 -16.37 3.12
C THR A 430 22.05 -16.04 2.50
N GLY A 431 21.23 -15.31 3.26
CA GLY A 431 19.83 -14.97 2.93
C GLY A 431 19.64 -13.49 2.56
N PRO A 432 18.80 -13.16 1.55
CA PRO A 432 18.35 -11.79 1.26
C PRO A 432 16.85 -11.55 1.51
N VAL A 433 16.57 -10.25 1.55
CA VAL A 433 15.43 -9.48 2.04
C VAL A 433 14.20 -9.57 1.11
N ALA A 434 13.01 -9.61 1.71
CA ALA A 434 11.71 -9.65 1.05
C ALA A 434 11.35 -8.33 0.35
N ALA A 435 10.69 -8.45 -0.81
CA ALA A 435 9.94 -7.38 -1.46
C ALA A 435 8.59 -7.12 -0.77
#